data_AF-A0AAD4EPZ9-F1
#
_entry.id   AF-A0AAD4EPZ9-F1
#
_cell.length_a   1.000
_cell.length_b   1.000
_cell.length_c   1.000
_cell.angle_alpha   90.00
_cell.angle_beta   90.00
_cell.angle_gamma   90.00
#
_symmetry.space_group_name_H-M   'P 1'
#
loop_
_entity.id
_entity.type
_entity.pdbx_description
1 polymer ?
#
loop_
_entity_poly.entity_id
_entity_poly.type
_entity_poly.pdbx_seq_one_letter_code
_entity_poly.pdbx_strand_id
1 'polypeptide(L)'
;MSGFEIAGVVLGSIPLIISALEHYGNGLSTIQRWRRYQRELQSLVRNLQTEQVKLQNVIEKLLVGIASSSEIEALIDDPFGDLWRQETLETKIRFRLWSSSAVFTETVYDILKAIKEMKERIGPQGDGNVSRVRRGIFTLRRTRYEDLLSTIRTGVSNLENLTDRNIELEPSRLYTAP
;
A
#
# COMPACT_ATOMS: atom_id res chain seq x y z
N MET A 1 7.27 10.59 -11.03
CA MET A 1 6.02 9.92 -10.66
C MET A 1 5.30 10.83 -9.69
N SER A 2 4.02 11.06 -9.92
CA SER A 2 3.20 11.86 -9.01
C SER A 2 2.78 11.05 -7.79
N GLY A 3 2.35 11.72 -6.71
CA GLY A 3 1.84 11.02 -5.52
C GLY A 3 0.67 10.10 -5.83
N PHE A 4 -0.17 10.46 -6.80
CA PHE A 4 -1.28 9.63 -7.25
C PHE A 4 -0.80 8.39 -8.02
N GLU A 5 0.13 8.54 -8.97
CA GLU A 5 0.71 7.39 -9.68
C GLU A 5 1.38 6.40 -8.70
N ILE A 6 2.11 6.92 -7.71
CA ILE A 6 2.76 6.10 -6.68
C ILE A 6 1.70 5.37 -5.83
N ALA A 7 0.55 5.98 -5.56
CA ALA A 7 -0.52 5.36 -4.78
C ALA A 7 -1.08 4.11 -5.47
N GLY A 8 -1.25 4.16 -6.80
CA GLY A 8 -1.62 2.98 -7.60
C GLY A 8 -0.57 1.87 -7.50
N VAL A 9 0.71 2.22 -7.64
CA VAL A 9 1.81 1.25 -7.50
C VAL A 9 1.83 0.61 -6.11
N VAL A 10 1.61 1.39 -5.04
CA VAL A 10 1.51 0.88 -3.67
C VAL A 10 0.33 -0.09 -3.56
N LEU A 11 -0.86 0.32 -4.04
CA LEU A 11 -2.08 -0.48 -3.99
C LEU A 11 -1.90 -1.83 -4.69
N GLY A 12 -1.32 -1.84 -5.89
CA GLY A 12 -1.06 -3.07 -6.65
C GLY A 12 0.09 -3.92 -6.09
N SER A 13 1.02 -3.34 -5.34
CA SER A 13 2.18 -4.08 -4.81
C SER A 13 1.86 -4.90 -3.56
N ILE A 14 0.90 -4.47 -2.72
CA ILE A 14 0.54 -5.19 -1.49
C ILE A 14 -0.02 -6.60 -1.80
N PRO A 15 -0.96 -6.80 -2.74
CA PRO A 15 -1.44 -8.12 -3.15
C PRO A 15 -0.34 -9.07 -3.60
N LEU A 16 0.67 -8.56 -4.33
CA LEU A 16 1.79 -9.36 -4.81
C LEU A 16 2.64 -9.89 -3.65
N ILE A 17 2.85 -9.07 -2.61
CA ILE A 17 3.54 -9.48 -1.39
C ILE A 17 2.73 -10.52 -0.63
N ILE A 18 1.41 -10.30 -0.48
CA ILE A 18 0.51 -11.26 0.18
C ILE A 18 0.56 -12.61 -0.54
N SER A 19 0.39 -12.62 -1.87
CA SER A 19 0.44 -13.83 -2.68
C SER A 19 1.78 -14.57 -2.52
N ALA A 20 2.90 -13.84 -2.54
CA ALA A 20 4.22 -14.43 -2.29
C ALA A 20 4.27 -15.11 -0.90
N LEU A 21 3.85 -14.41 0.16
CA LEU A 21 3.81 -14.93 1.53
C LEU A 21 2.94 -16.19 1.66
N GLU A 22 1.77 -16.22 1.02
CA GLU A 22 0.84 -17.36 1.03
C GLU A 22 1.40 -18.58 0.28
N HIS A 23 1.98 -18.38 -0.91
CA HIS A 23 2.62 -19.47 -1.66
C HIS A 23 3.75 -20.15 -0.86
N TYR A 24 4.53 -19.38 -0.11
CA TYR A 24 5.55 -19.95 0.77
C TYR A 24 4.98 -20.72 1.96
N GLY A 25 3.82 -20.29 2.47
CA GLY A 25 3.13 -20.95 3.57
C GLY A 25 2.73 -22.40 3.26
N ASN A 26 2.34 -22.67 2.02
CA ASN A 26 1.88 -23.99 1.61
C ASN A 26 3.02 -25.01 1.44
N GLY A 27 4.24 -24.56 1.11
CA GLY A 27 5.39 -25.42 0.84
C GLY A 27 6.13 -25.97 2.08
N LEU A 28 5.72 -25.59 3.31
CA LEU A 28 6.44 -25.89 4.56
C LEU A 28 5.56 -26.57 5.63
N SER A 29 4.35 -27.00 5.27
CA SER A 29 3.32 -27.55 6.15
C SER A 29 3.73 -28.78 6.98
N THR A 30 4.82 -29.48 6.60
CA THR A 30 5.26 -30.74 7.22
C THR A 30 6.18 -30.57 8.45
N ILE A 31 6.63 -29.35 8.80
CA ILE A 31 7.67 -29.16 9.85
C ILE A 31 7.04 -28.83 11.21
N GLN A 32 7.42 -29.48 12.31
CA GLN A 32 6.78 -29.25 13.63
C GLN A 32 6.94 -27.82 14.19
N ARG A 33 8.08 -27.16 13.92
CA ARG A 33 8.34 -25.75 14.28
C ARG A 33 7.48 -24.77 13.48
N TRP A 34 6.88 -25.23 12.38
CA TRP A 34 6.05 -24.45 11.44
C TRP A 34 4.83 -23.83 12.10
N ARG A 35 4.23 -24.46 13.12
CA ARG A 35 2.97 -23.97 13.71
C ARG A 35 3.09 -22.57 14.31
N ARG A 36 4.23 -22.21 14.91
CA ARG A 36 4.46 -20.83 15.39
C ARG A 36 4.66 -19.87 14.22
N TYR A 37 5.43 -20.27 13.22
CA TYR A 37 5.67 -19.48 12.01
C TYR A 37 4.40 -19.21 11.21
N GLN A 38 3.49 -20.19 11.09
CA GLN A 38 2.19 -19.99 10.43
C GLN A 38 1.38 -18.90 11.10
N ARG A 39 1.37 -18.82 12.44
CA ARG A 39 0.64 -17.75 13.13
C ARG A 39 1.24 -16.37 12.85
N GLU A 40 2.56 -16.27 12.84
CA GLU A 40 3.25 -15.00 12.53
C GLU A 40 3.03 -14.59 11.07
N LEU A 41 3.11 -15.54 10.13
CA LEU A 41 2.84 -15.33 8.71
C LEU A 41 1.39 -14.91 8.46
N GLN A 42 0.41 -15.63 9.03
CA GLN A 42 -1.01 -15.28 8.94
C GLN A 42 -1.30 -13.92 9.57
N SER A 43 -0.62 -13.57 10.67
CA SER A 43 -0.71 -12.24 11.26
C SER A 43 -0.21 -11.16 10.28
N LEU A 44 0.97 -11.36 9.68
CA LEU A 44 1.52 -10.44 8.70
C LEU A 44 0.60 -10.27 7.48
N VAL A 45 0.12 -11.37 6.90
CA VAL A 45 -0.83 -11.36 5.78
C VAL A 45 -2.09 -10.58 6.13
N ARG A 46 -2.73 -10.88 7.27
CA ARG A 46 -3.94 -10.16 7.70
C ARG A 46 -3.68 -8.66 7.88
N ASN A 47 -2.54 -8.29 8.46
CA ASN A 47 -2.20 -6.89 8.65
C ASN A 47 -1.98 -6.16 7.32
N LEU A 48 -1.30 -6.80 6.36
CA LEU A 48 -1.13 -6.24 5.02
C LEU A 48 -2.46 -6.12 4.28
N GLN A 49 -3.35 -7.10 4.40
CA GLN A 49 -4.72 -7.03 3.86
C GLN A 49 -5.51 -5.87 4.48
N THR A 50 -5.42 -5.66 5.79
CA THR A 50 -6.04 -4.52 6.46
C THR A 50 -5.53 -3.20 5.89
N GLU A 51 -4.20 -3.03 5.78
CA GLU A 51 -3.64 -1.77 5.25
C GLU A 51 -3.95 -1.58 3.76
N GLN A 52 -4.04 -2.66 2.97
CA GLN A 52 -4.47 -2.60 1.58
C GLN A 52 -5.90 -2.05 1.47
N VAL A 53 -6.84 -2.64 2.21
CA VAL A 53 -8.25 -2.21 2.18
C VAL A 53 -8.38 -0.76 2.66
N LYS A 54 -7.67 -0.38 3.72
CA LYS A 54 -7.67 1.01 4.18
C LYS A 54 -7.13 1.97 3.11
N LEU A 55 -6.00 1.63 2.49
CA LEU A 55 -5.44 2.45 1.42
C LEU A 55 -6.40 2.57 0.22
N GLN A 56 -7.04 1.48 -0.17
CA GLN A 56 -8.08 1.49 -1.20
C GLN A 56 -9.20 2.46 -0.85
N ASN A 57 -9.75 2.38 0.37
CA ASN A 57 -10.80 3.29 0.84
C ASN A 57 -10.35 4.76 0.81
N VAL A 58 -9.10 5.04 1.20
CA VAL A 58 -8.54 6.40 1.14
C VAL A 58 -8.50 6.91 -0.31
N ILE A 59 -8.05 6.08 -1.25
CA ILE A 59 -7.96 6.47 -2.67
C ILE A 59 -9.36 6.64 -3.27
N GLU A 60 -10.28 5.71 -3.03
CA GLU A 60 -11.67 5.82 -3.48
C GLU A 60 -12.30 7.12 -2.98
N LYS A 61 -12.18 7.40 -1.67
CA LYS A 61 -12.69 8.62 -1.05
C LYS A 61 -12.06 9.88 -1.64
N LEU A 62 -10.75 9.85 -1.91
CA LEU A 62 -10.03 10.96 -2.55
C LEU A 62 -10.54 11.22 -3.97
N LEU A 63 -11.08 10.22 -4.68
CA LEU A 63 -11.56 10.33 -6.06
C LEU A 63 -13.05 10.67 -6.18
N VAL A 64 -13.84 10.55 -5.10
CA VAL A 64 -15.29 10.87 -5.13
C VAL A 64 -15.51 12.33 -5.59
N GLY A 65 -16.25 12.52 -6.67
CA GLY A 65 -16.52 13.85 -7.24
C GLY A 65 -15.38 14.42 -8.11
N ILE A 66 -14.24 13.73 -8.20
CA ILE A 66 -13.14 14.01 -9.15
C ILE A 66 -13.28 13.16 -10.41
N ALA A 67 -13.60 11.88 -10.21
CA ALA A 67 -13.80 10.84 -11.23
C ALA A 67 -15.19 10.20 -11.08
N SER A 68 -15.70 9.61 -12.16
CA SER A 68 -16.94 8.83 -12.15
C SER A 68 -16.74 7.48 -11.43
N SER A 69 -17.83 6.86 -10.95
CA SER A 69 -17.77 5.55 -10.28
C SER A 69 -17.09 4.48 -11.14
N SER A 70 -17.36 4.45 -12.45
CA SER A 70 -16.71 3.51 -13.38
C SER A 70 -15.21 3.77 -13.57
N GLU A 71 -14.77 5.03 -13.52
CA GLU A 71 -13.34 5.35 -13.58
C GLU A 71 -12.62 4.96 -12.28
N ILE A 72 -13.29 5.13 -11.13
CA ILE A 72 -12.76 4.68 -9.83
C ILE A 72 -12.62 3.16 -9.83
N GLU A 73 -13.65 2.41 -10.24
CA GLU A 73 -13.58 0.95 -10.37
C GLU A 73 -12.43 0.53 -11.29
N ALA A 74 -12.30 1.15 -12.46
CA ALA A 74 -11.21 0.85 -13.40
C ALA A 74 -9.80 1.12 -12.82
N LEU A 75 -9.64 2.17 -12.00
CA LEU A 75 -8.39 2.46 -11.30
C LEU A 75 -8.06 1.39 -10.25
N ILE A 76 -9.05 0.95 -9.48
CA ILE A 76 -8.87 -0.09 -8.45
C ILE A 76 -8.56 -1.46 -9.09
N ASP A 77 -9.24 -1.79 -10.19
CA ASP A 77 -9.06 -3.05 -10.91
C ASP A 77 -7.70 -3.11 -11.64
N ASP A 78 -7.21 -1.99 -12.16
CA ASP A 78 -5.89 -1.87 -12.78
C ASP A 78 -4.99 -0.84 -12.07
N PRO A 79 -4.38 -1.20 -10.93
CA PRO A 79 -3.54 -0.30 -10.12
C PRO A 79 -2.23 0.13 -10.80
N PHE A 80 -1.88 -0.47 -11.94
CA PHE A 80 -0.68 -0.13 -12.73
C PHE A 80 -1.02 0.48 -14.09
N GLY A 81 -2.31 0.69 -14.36
CA GLY A 81 -2.82 1.20 -15.62
C GLY A 81 -2.53 2.69 -15.86
N ASP A 82 -2.74 3.13 -17.10
CA ASP A 82 -2.44 4.50 -17.51
C ASP A 82 -3.39 5.55 -16.90
N LEU A 83 -4.55 5.13 -16.37
CA LEU A 83 -5.46 6.02 -15.63
C LEU A 83 -4.76 6.69 -14.43
N TRP A 84 -3.81 6.01 -13.79
CA TRP A 84 -3.03 6.54 -12.67
C TRP A 84 -2.02 7.63 -13.06
N ARG A 85 -1.76 7.78 -14.37
CA ARG A 85 -0.83 8.78 -14.93
C ARG A 85 -1.54 9.98 -15.56
N GLN A 86 -2.87 10.02 -15.48
CA GLN A 86 -3.62 11.11 -16.06
C GLN A 86 -3.38 12.43 -15.31
N GLU A 87 -2.78 13.39 -16.00
CA GLU A 87 -2.48 14.72 -15.45
C GLU A 87 -3.74 15.46 -14.98
N THR A 88 -4.89 15.21 -15.61
CA THR A 88 -6.19 15.79 -15.22
C THR A 88 -6.63 15.31 -13.84
N LEU A 89 -6.51 14.02 -13.54
CA LEU A 89 -6.81 13.45 -12.22
C LEU A 89 -5.82 13.96 -11.18
N GLU A 90 -4.53 13.95 -11.50
CA GLU A 90 -3.49 14.46 -10.61
C GLU A 90 -3.73 15.93 -10.22
N THR A 91 -4.07 16.78 -11.20
CA THR A 91 -4.32 18.20 -10.96
C THR A 91 -5.52 18.40 -10.02
N LYS A 92 -6.63 17.68 -10.26
CA LYS A 92 -7.82 17.75 -9.39
C LYS A 92 -7.53 17.25 -7.97
N ILE A 93 -6.78 16.16 -7.84
CA ILE A 93 -6.37 15.60 -6.55
C ILE A 93 -5.47 16.58 -5.80
N ARG A 94 -4.49 17.18 -6.47
CA ARG A 94 -3.61 18.21 -5.90
C ARG A 94 -4.43 19.42 -5.42
N PHE A 95 -5.43 19.85 -6.18
CA PHE A 95 -6.32 20.93 -5.78
C PHE A 95 -7.12 20.58 -4.52
N ARG A 96 -7.71 19.38 -4.46
CA ARG A 96 -8.43 18.87 -3.29
C ARG A 96 -7.55 18.80 -2.04
N LEU A 97 -6.36 18.21 -2.17
CA LEU A 97 -5.39 18.10 -1.08
C LEU A 97 -4.77 19.44 -0.69
N TRP A 98 -4.83 20.44 -1.56
CA TRP A 98 -4.33 21.79 -1.32
C TRP A 98 -2.88 21.77 -0.80
N SER A 99 -2.62 22.42 0.34
CA SER A 99 -1.31 22.47 1.00
C SER A 99 -0.83 21.12 1.53
N SER A 100 -1.71 20.13 1.67
CA SER A 100 -1.33 18.77 2.09
C SER A 100 -0.81 17.90 0.94
N SER A 101 -0.87 18.35 -0.32
CA SER A 101 -0.49 17.52 -1.47
C SER A 101 0.96 17.03 -1.43
N ALA A 102 1.89 17.85 -0.95
CA ALA A 102 3.30 17.45 -0.83
C ALA A 102 3.48 16.36 0.23
N VAL A 103 2.92 16.58 1.43
CA VAL A 103 2.97 15.61 2.54
C VAL A 103 2.29 14.30 2.18
N PHE A 104 1.17 14.35 1.48
CA PHE A 104 0.50 13.16 0.95
C PHE A 104 1.43 12.37 0.03
N THR A 105 2.06 13.04 -0.93
CA THR A 105 2.99 12.42 -1.89
C THR A 105 4.18 11.76 -1.20
N GLU A 106 4.80 12.46 -0.25
CA GLU A 106 5.92 11.94 0.55
C GLU A 106 5.48 10.70 1.36
N THR A 107 4.31 10.75 1.99
CA THR A 107 3.77 9.64 2.78
C THR A 107 3.53 8.40 1.91
N VAL A 108 2.96 8.56 0.71
CA VAL A 108 2.77 7.43 -0.23
C VAL A 108 4.13 6.86 -0.67
N TYR A 109 5.13 7.71 -0.90
CA TYR A 109 6.47 7.27 -1.26
C TYR A 109 7.16 6.47 -0.14
N ASP A 110 7.02 6.89 1.12
CA ASP A 110 7.53 6.17 2.28
C ASP A 110 6.89 4.78 2.42
N ILE A 111 5.58 4.68 2.18
CA ILE A 111 4.87 3.39 2.12
C ILE A 111 5.45 2.52 1.00
N LEU A 112 5.65 3.08 -0.21
CA LEU A 112 6.23 2.34 -1.32
C LEU A 112 7.63 1.81 -0.99
N LYS A 113 8.46 2.62 -0.34
CA LYS A 113 9.79 2.22 0.10
C LYS A 113 9.71 1.06 1.09
N ALA A 114 8.82 1.12 2.07
CA ALA A 114 8.62 0.05 3.05
C ALA A 114 8.14 -1.26 2.39
N ILE A 115 7.25 -1.17 1.40
CA ILE A 115 6.77 -2.32 0.60
C ILE A 115 7.90 -2.93 -0.22
N LYS A 116 8.71 -2.11 -0.90
CA LYS A 116 9.86 -2.59 -1.68
C LYS A 116 10.87 -3.31 -0.78
N GLU A 117 11.18 -2.72 0.37
CA GLU A 117 12.06 -3.34 1.35
C GLU A 117 11.46 -4.64 1.92
N MET A 118 10.15 -4.69 2.15
CA MET A 118 9.46 -5.91 2.55
C MET A 118 9.58 -7.00 1.50
N LYS A 119 9.41 -6.66 0.21
CA LYS A 119 9.61 -7.57 -0.91
C LYS A 119 11.05 -8.10 -0.97
N GLU A 120 12.05 -7.26 -0.74
CA GLU A 120 13.46 -7.67 -0.71
C GLU A 120 13.81 -8.58 0.48
N ARG A 121 13.17 -8.35 1.64
CA ARG A 121 13.31 -9.21 2.83
C ARG A 121 12.61 -10.57 2.64
N ILE A 122 11.50 -10.62 1.88
CA ILE A 122 10.73 -11.83 1.57
C ILE A 122 11.33 -12.63 0.40
N GLY A 123 11.84 -11.95 -0.62
CA GLY A 123 12.35 -12.55 -1.85
C GLY A 123 13.66 -13.31 -1.69
N PRO A 124 14.04 -14.14 -2.69
CA PRO A 124 15.37 -14.76 -2.74
C PRO A 124 16.45 -13.69 -2.79
N GLN A 125 17.20 -13.53 -1.72
CA GLN A 125 18.42 -12.73 -1.72
C GLN A 125 19.52 -13.45 -2.51
N GLY A 126 19.45 -13.36 -3.84
CA GLY A 126 20.37 -13.99 -4.79
C GLY A 126 19.93 -15.38 -5.29
N ASP A 127 20.21 -15.58 -6.58
CA ASP A 127 20.13 -16.80 -7.42
C ASP A 127 19.17 -17.90 -6.93
N GLY A 128 17.85 -17.65 -7.12
CA GLY A 128 16.77 -18.64 -7.31
C GLY A 128 16.57 -19.78 -6.29
N ASN A 129 17.41 -19.92 -5.28
CA ASN A 129 17.46 -21.13 -4.49
C ASN A 129 16.38 -21.08 -3.41
N VAL A 130 15.33 -21.87 -3.62
CA VAL A 130 14.20 -22.10 -2.70
C VAL A 130 14.68 -22.36 -1.26
N SER A 131 15.87 -22.95 -1.09
CA SER A 131 16.51 -23.20 0.20
C SER A 131 16.96 -21.94 0.97
N ARG A 132 17.35 -20.86 0.27
CA ARG A 132 17.70 -19.56 0.87
C ARG A 132 16.46 -18.75 1.22
N VAL A 133 15.42 -18.81 0.38
CA VAL A 133 14.10 -18.26 0.68
C VAL A 133 13.52 -18.91 1.93
N ARG A 134 13.56 -20.26 2.00
CA ARG A 134 13.22 -21.01 3.22
C ARG A 134 14.03 -20.54 4.42
N ARG A 135 15.34 -20.29 4.28
CA ARG A 135 16.18 -19.76 5.39
C ARG A 135 15.80 -18.34 5.81
N GLY A 136 15.58 -17.41 4.87
CA GLY A 136 15.13 -16.05 5.13
C GLY A 136 13.80 -16.00 5.88
N ILE A 137 12.88 -16.89 5.49
CA ILE A 137 11.55 -17.08 6.09
C ILE A 137 11.61 -17.85 7.42
N PHE A 138 12.48 -18.84 7.60
CA PHE A 138 12.72 -19.44 8.94
C PHE A 138 13.29 -18.43 9.94
N THR A 139 13.95 -17.39 9.42
CA THR A 139 14.35 -16.19 10.16
C THR A 139 13.33 -15.04 10.14
N LEU A 140 12.08 -15.27 9.70
CA LEU A 140 10.91 -14.44 10.08
C LEU A 140 10.80 -14.49 11.60
N ARG A 141 11.65 -13.75 12.27
CA ARG A 141 11.33 -13.23 13.59
C ARG A 141 10.41 -12.06 13.32
N ARG A 142 9.27 -12.04 13.98
CA ARG A 142 8.37 -10.89 14.11
C ARG A 142 9.09 -9.51 14.04
N THR A 143 10.23 -9.38 14.71
CA THR A 143 11.06 -8.15 14.74
C THR A 143 11.60 -7.67 13.38
N ARG A 144 11.63 -8.50 12.34
CA ARG A 144 12.17 -8.15 11.00
C ARG A 144 11.15 -7.49 10.06
N TYR A 145 9.88 -7.41 10.43
CA TYR A 145 8.88 -6.76 9.57
C TYR A 145 7.99 -5.80 10.34
N GLU A 146 8.11 -5.76 11.67
CA GLU A 146 7.34 -4.85 12.52
C GLU A 146 7.64 -3.39 12.22
N ASP A 147 8.90 -3.05 11.94
CA ASP A 147 9.32 -1.72 11.50
C ASP A 147 8.61 -1.32 10.21
N LEU A 148 8.70 -2.16 9.17
CA LEU A 148 8.11 -1.90 7.86
C LEU A 148 6.58 -1.86 7.93
N LEU A 149 5.97 -2.79 8.66
CA LEU A 149 4.52 -2.82 8.85
C LEU A 149 4.05 -1.60 9.64
N SER A 150 4.83 -1.12 10.62
CA SER A 150 4.54 0.12 11.33
C SER A 150 4.59 1.32 10.40
N THR A 151 5.60 1.41 9.53
CA THR A 151 5.68 2.48 8.51
C THR A 151 4.46 2.46 7.59
N ILE A 152 4.05 1.28 7.09
CA ILE A 152 2.86 1.15 6.23
C ILE A 152 1.61 1.61 7.01
N ARG A 153 1.40 1.12 8.23
CA ARG A 153 0.25 1.47 9.09
C ARG A 153 0.14 2.94 9.38
N THR A 154 1.24 3.54 9.83
CA THR A 154 1.31 4.96 10.15
C THR A 154 1.10 5.78 8.88
N GLY A 155 1.73 5.40 7.78
CA GLY A 155 1.52 6.04 6.48
C GLY A 155 0.06 6.02 6.05
N VAL A 156 -0.58 4.85 5.99
CA VAL A 156 -1.98 4.72 5.56
C VAL A 156 -2.92 5.52 6.48
N SER A 157 -2.70 5.48 7.79
CA SER A 157 -3.50 6.27 8.74
C SER A 157 -3.28 7.78 8.58
N ASN A 158 -2.07 8.22 8.24
CA ASN A 158 -1.80 9.62 7.93
C ASN A 158 -2.50 10.04 6.63
N LEU A 159 -2.47 9.20 5.58
CA LEU A 159 -3.18 9.48 4.33
C LEU A 159 -4.69 9.59 4.54
N GLU A 160 -5.26 8.72 5.38
CA GLU A 160 -6.67 8.77 5.78
C GLU A 160 -7.02 10.09 6.45
N ASN A 161 -6.27 10.49 7.48
CA ASN A 161 -6.47 11.76 8.18
C ASN A 161 -6.32 12.98 7.26
N LEU A 162 -5.31 12.97 6.38
CA LEU A 162 -5.09 14.05 5.41
C LEU A 162 -6.26 14.13 4.41
N THR A 163 -6.73 12.99 3.92
CA THR A 163 -7.83 12.92 2.95
C THR A 163 -9.13 13.44 3.57
N ASP A 164 -9.47 12.93 4.76
CA ASP A 164 -10.67 13.31 5.49
C ASP A 164 -10.69 14.80 5.78
N ARG A 165 -9.58 15.32 6.32
CA ARG A 165 -9.51 16.73 6.68
C ARG A 165 -9.58 17.66 5.47
N ASN A 166 -9.00 17.26 4.34
CA ASN A 166 -9.03 18.09 3.14
C ASN A 166 -10.39 18.05 2.44
N ILE A 167 -11.09 16.92 2.45
CA ILE A 167 -12.47 16.82 1.94
C ILE A 167 -13.43 17.65 2.79
N GLU A 168 -13.30 17.62 4.12
CA GLU A 168 -14.09 18.47 5.01
C GLU A 168 -13.90 19.97 4.73
N LEU A 169 -12.69 20.39 4.36
CA LEU A 169 -12.33 21.79 4.11
C LEU A 169 -12.55 22.22 2.65
N GLU A 170 -12.76 21.29 1.74
CA GLU A 170 -12.90 21.54 0.29
C GLU A 170 -14.00 22.56 -0.04
N PRO A 171 -15.22 22.49 0.55
CA PRO A 171 -16.27 23.47 0.25
C PRO A 171 -15.84 24.90 0.56
N SER A 172 -15.22 25.12 1.73
CA SER A 172 -14.76 26.45 2.15
C SER A 172 -13.68 27.02 1.22
N ARG A 173 -12.84 26.16 0.62
CA ARG A 173 -11.78 26.58 -0.30
C ARG A 173 -12.32 26.98 -1.67
N LEU A 174 -13.38 26.31 -2.13
CA LEU A 174 -14.07 26.66 -3.38
C LEU A 174 -14.71 28.06 -3.32
N TYR A 175 -15.16 28.50 -2.14
CA TYR A 175 -15.71 29.85 -1.95
C TYR A 175 -14.65 30.95 -1.80
N THR A 176 -13.40 30.60 -1.50
CA THR A 176 -12.29 31.54 -1.33
C THR A 176 -11.34 31.60 -2.53
N ALA A 177 -11.61 30.84 -3.59
CA ALA A 177 -10.85 30.91 -4.82
C ALA A 177 -11.18 32.25 -5.54
N PRO A 178 -10.17 33.11 -5.81
CA PRO A 178 -10.38 34.39 -6.49
C PRO A 178 -10.85 34.24 -7.93
#